data_AF-I2C3A6-F1
#
_entry.id   AF-I2C3A6-F1
#
_cell.length_a   1.000
_cell.length_b   1.000
_cell.length_c   1.000
_cell.angle_alpha   90.00
_cell.angle_beta   90.00
_cell.angle_gamma   90.00
#
_symmetry.space_group_name_H-M   'P 1'
#
loop_
_entity.id
_entity.type
_entity.pdbx_description
1 polymer ?
#
loop_
_entity_poly.entity_id
_entity_poly.type
_entity_poly.pdbx_seq_one_letter_code
_entity_poly.pdbx_strand_id
1 'polypeptide(L)'
;MFTRFSDLKYRVSEYKIRTNVLFFKKEGVFMPDIRSGTRDLIEKGLFLPMAAAILNRDLEALDSCPFKLKQPYKQLIGCSLKLAQKDLSDVRKELRKRKIKLYEAERDEAFTLYICTINGYEEKHRYFNPRIREQVTALLEYYLSIATI
;
A
#
# COMPACT_ATOMS: atom_id res chain seq x y z
N MET A 1 11.23 41.69 12.46
CA MET A 1 12.31 40.72 12.74
C MET A 1 11.74 39.32 12.61
N PHE A 2 11.76 38.74 11.41
CA PHE A 2 11.65 37.29 11.14
C PHE A 2 12.28 37.04 9.77
N THR A 3 13.21 36.10 9.71
CA THR A 3 14.18 35.89 8.64
C THR A 3 13.61 35.11 7.45
N ARG A 4 13.60 35.78 6.29
CA ARG A 4 13.77 35.35 4.88
C ARG A 4 13.49 33.88 4.50
N PHE A 5 12.35 33.66 3.86
CA PHE A 5 12.02 32.55 2.95
C PHE A 5 12.50 32.84 1.52
N SER A 6 13.81 32.92 1.32
CA SER A 6 14.39 33.04 -0.01
C SER A 6 15.52 32.03 -0.12
N ASP A 7 15.22 30.89 -0.77
CA ASP A 7 16.12 30.14 -1.67
C ASP A 7 15.64 28.69 -1.81
N LEU A 8 14.73 28.44 -2.77
CA LEU A 8 15.00 27.53 -3.89
C LEU A 8 13.81 27.53 -4.87
N LYS A 9 14.14 27.77 -6.13
CA LYS A 9 13.26 27.69 -7.30
C LYS A 9 12.67 26.27 -7.44
N TYR A 10 11.37 26.11 -7.20
CA TYR A 10 10.63 24.93 -7.63
C TYR A 10 9.43 25.36 -8.45
N ARG A 11 9.53 25.21 -9.78
CA ARG A 11 8.40 25.41 -10.69
C ARG A 11 7.69 24.06 -10.83
N VAL A 12 6.59 23.90 -10.10
CA VAL A 12 5.73 22.72 -10.17
C VAL A 12 4.90 22.79 -11.45
N SER A 13 4.97 21.78 -12.31
CA SER A 13 4.00 21.60 -13.39
C SER A 13 3.06 20.43 -13.07
N GLU A 14 1.77 20.74 -12.96
CA GLU A 14 0.71 19.75 -12.80
C GLU A 14 0.46 19.01 -14.12
N TYR A 15 0.44 17.67 -14.07
CA TYR A 15 -0.09 16.84 -15.15
C TYR A 15 -1.21 15.97 -14.61
N LYS A 16 -2.43 16.15 -15.14
CA LYS A 16 -3.61 15.38 -14.78
C LYS A 16 -3.82 14.28 -15.82
N ILE A 17 -3.40 13.05 -15.51
CA ILE A 17 -3.74 11.87 -16.32
C ILE A 17 -4.28 10.79 -15.39
N ARG A 18 -5.61 10.56 -15.44
CA ARG A 18 -6.46 9.43 -14.95
C ARG A 18 -6.04 8.52 -13.77
N THR A 19 -5.04 8.90 -13.01
CA THR A 19 -4.47 8.23 -11.84
C THR A 19 -3.98 9.37 -10.95
N ASN A 20 -4.71 9.64 -9.87
CA ASN A 20 -4.41 10.71 -8.92
C ASN A 20 -3.16 10.37 -8.09
N VAL A 21 -1.98 10.42 -8.72
CA VAL A 21 -0.66 10.37 -8.07
C VAL A 21 0.06 11.68 -8.39
N LEU A 22 0.45 12.39 -7.34
CA LEU A 22 1.26 13.61 -7.45
C LEU A 22 2.72 13.19 -7.64
N PHE A 23 3.23 13.30 -8.87
CA PHE A 23 4.63 13.07 -9.17
C PHE A 23 5.43 14.36 -8.95
N PHE A 24 6.42 14.33 -8.07
CA PHE A 24 7.38 15.43 -7.91
C PHE A 24 8.60 15.16 -8.81
N LYS A 25 8.71 15.91 -9.92
CA LYS A 25 9.88 15.85 -10.81
C LYS A 25 11.02 16.71 -10.23
N LYS A 26 12.19 16.13 -9.98
CA LYS A 26 13.45 16.88 -9.87
C LYS A 26 14.09 16.88 -11.26
N GLU A 27 14.49 18.05 -11.76
CA GLU A 27 14.99 18.20 -13.14
C GLU A 27 16.19 17.29 -13.44
N GLY A 28 16.20 16.70 -14.65
CA GLY A 28 17.44 16.38 -15.36
C GLY A 28 17.91 14.93 -15.46
N VAL A 29 17.20 13.92 -14.96
CA VAL A 29 17.65 12.50 -15.11
C VAL A 29 16.52 11.61 -15.58
N PHE A 30 16.77 10.90 -16.69
CA PHE A 30 15.88 9.94 -17.33
C PHE A 30 15.45 8.86 -16.32
N MET A 31 14.18 8.93 -15.92
CA MET A 31 13.53 7.94 -15.08
C MET A 31 13.30 6.69 -15.95
N PRO A 32 13.72 5.48 -15.55
CA PRO A 32 13.31 4.29 -16.27
C PRO A 32 11.79 4.25 -16.18
N ASP A 33 11.13 4.24 -17.34
CA ASP A 33 9.70 4.01 -17.49
C ASP A 33 9.24 3.01 -16.44
N ILE A 34 8.48 3.47 -15.44
CA ILE A 34 7.88 2.59 -14.45
C ILE A 34 6.82 1.81 -15.23
N ARG A 35 7.27 0.74 -15.90
CA ARG A 35 6.39 -0.25 -16.51
C ARG A 35 5.28 -0.51 -15.51
N SER A 36 4.02 -0.44 -15.94
CA SER A 36 2.83 -0.59 -15.10
C SER A 36 2.97 -1.64 -13.99
N GLY A 37 3.61 -2.79 -14.31
CA GLY A 37 3.86 -3.86 -13.34
C GLY A 37 4.77 -3.55 -12.15
N THR A 38 5.63 -2.52 -12.17
CA THR A 38 6.43 -2.12 -11.00
C THR A 38 5.59 -1.32 -10.00
N ARG A 39 4.73 -0.44 -10.51
CA ARG A 39 3.80 0.33 -9.67
C ARG A 39 2.80 -0.58 -8.97
N ASP A 40 2.20 -1.51 -9.72
CA ASP A 40 1.26 -2.48 -9.16
C ASP A 40 1.92 -3.33 -8.06
N LEU A 41 3.20 -3.70 -8.26
CA LEU A 41 3.97 -4.43 -7.25
C LEU A 41 4.22 -3.61 -5.98
N ILE A 42 4.48 -2.31 -6.11
CA ILE A 42 4.63 -1.39 -4.97
C ILE A 42 3.30 -1.26 -4.22
N GLU A 43 2.20 -0.95 -4.91
CA GLU A 43 0.88 -0.80 -4.29
C GLU A 43 0.44 -2.09 -3.58
N LYS A 44 0.62 -3.25 -4.22
CA LYS A 44 0.41 -4.56 -3.56
C LYS A 44 1.31 -4.73 -2.34
N GLY A 45 2.58 -4.32 -2.43
CA GLY A 45 3.54 -4.35 -1.33
C GLY A 45 3.17 -3.48 -0.14
N LEU A 46 2.42 -2.40 -0.36
CA LEU A 46 1.90 -1.51 0.68
C LEU A 46 0.60 -2.03 1.28
N PHE A 47 -0.36 -2.47 0.45
CA PHE A 47 -1.74 -2.73 0.90
C PHE A 47 -2.00 -4.18 1.36
N LEU A 48 -1.36 -5.19 0.75
CA LEU A 48 -1.52 -6.59 1.20
C LEU A 48 -1.10 -6.84 2.65
N PRO A 49 -0.01 -6.26 3.18
CA PRO A 49 0.31 -6.37 4.61
C PRO A 49 -0.81 -5.84 5.50
N MET A 50 -1.49 -4.76 5.09
CA MET A 50 -2.58 -4.17 5.86
C MET A 50 -3.81 -5.09 5.85
N ALA A 51 -4.19 -5.61 4.68
CA ALA A 51 -5.30 -6.55 4.57
C ALA A 51 -5.05 -7.83 5.39
N ALA A 52 -3.85 -8.41 5.31
CA ALA A 52 -3.46 -9.57 6.10
C ALA A 52 -3.48 -9.27 7.61
N ALA A 53 -3.02 -8.09 8.04
CA ALA A 53 -3.07 -7.69 9.44
C ALA A 53 -4.50 -7.53 9.96
N ILE A 54 -5.41 -6.99 9.15
CA ILE A 54 -6.83 -6.86 9.49
C ILE A 54 -7.48 -8.24 9.61
N LEU A 55 -7.34 -9.10 8.60
CA LEU A 55 -7.89 -10.47 8.65
C LEU A 55 -7.39 -11.25 9.87
N ASN A 56 -6.12 -11.09 10.24
CA ASN A 56 -5.57 -11.74 11.43
C ASN A 56 -6.22 -11.21 12.72
N ARG A 57 -6.37 -9.88 12.86
CA ARG A 57 -7.06 -9.28 14.01
C ARG A 57 -8.54 -9.67 14.08
N ASP A 58 -9.23 -9.72 12.95
CA ASP A 58 -10.64 -10.10 12.88
C ASP A 58 -10.82 -11.57 13.29
N LEU A 59 -9.90 -12.44 12.87
CA LEU A 59 -9.88 -13.85 13.27
C LEU A 59 -9.70 -14.01 14.79
N GLU A 60 -8.81 -13.23 15.40
CA GLU A 60 -8.60 -13.19 16.86
C GLU A 60 -9.84 -12.63 17.58
N ALA A 61 -10.47 -11.59 17.03
CA ALA A 61 -11.64 -10.94 17.63
C ALA A 61 -12.90 -11.83 17.60
N LEU A 62 -13.01 -12.76 16.64
CA LEU A 62 -14.15 -13.67 16.50
C LEU A 62 -14.41 -14.51 17.76
N ASP A 63 -13.37 -14.80 18.55
CA ASP A 63 -13.52 -15.51 19.81
C ASP A 63 -14.37 -14.76 20.83
N SER A 64 -14.27 -13.43 20.84
CA SER A 64 -15.03 -12.55 21.74
C SER A 64 -16.40 -12.14 21.18
N CYS A 65 -16.64 -12.34 19.89
CA CYS A 65 -17.83 -11.86 19.19
C CYS A 65 -19.10 -12.64 19.61
N PRO A 66 -20.29 -12.00 19.72
CA PRO A 66 -21.52 -12.66 20.18
C PRO A 66 -22.22 -13.52 19.09
N PHE A 67 -21.47 -14.08 18.14
CA PHE A 67 -22.02 -14.98 17.14
C PHE A 67 -22.38 -16.34 17.74
N LYS A 68 -23.58 -16.85 17.40
CA LYS A 68 -24.06 -18.18 17.85
C LYS A 68 -23.22 -19.33 17.31
N LEU A 69 -22.81 -19.24 16.03
CA LEU A 69 -21.99 -20.23 15.35
C LEU A 69 -20.74 -19.53 14.79
N LYS A 70 -19.59 -19.71 15.44
CA LYS A 70 -18.34 -19.01 15.08
C LYS A 70 -17.52 -19.74 14.02
N GLN A 71 -17.62 -21.07 13.98
CA GLN A 71 -16.73 -21.91 13.21
C GLN A 71 -16.72 -21.60 11.69
N PRO A 72 -17.87 -21.41 11.02
CA PRO A 72 -17.87 -21.09 9.58
C PRO A 72 -17.15 -19.77 9.27
N TYR A 73 -17.32 -18.75 10.11
CA TYR A 73 -16.65 -17.45 9.94
C TYR A 73 -15.15 -17.55 10.21
N LYS A 74 -14.75 -18.29 11.24
CA LYS A 74 -13.32 -18.56 11.51
C LYS A 74 -12.65 -19.27 10.33
N GLN A 75 -13.34 -20.25 9.73
CA GLN A 75 -12.82 -20.94 8.55
C GLN A 75 -12.73 -20.01 7.35
N LEU A 76 -13.78 -19.20 7.09
CA LEU A 76 -13.78 -18.21 6.00
C LEU A 76 -12.60 -17.24 6.11
N ILE A 77 -12.48 -16.58 7.26
CA ILE A 77 -11.43 -15.57 7.51
C ILE A 77 -10.06 -16.24 7.55
N GLY A 78 -9.95 -17.43 8.15
CA GLY A 78 -8.71 -18.20 8.17
C GLY A 78 -8.22 -18.61 6.77
N CYS A 79 -9.10 -19.07 5.89
CA CYS A 79 -8.77 -19.36 4.49
C CYS A 79 -8.40 -18.09 3.73
N SER A 80 -9.15 -17.00 3.91
CA SER A 80 -8.87 -15.69 3.30
C SER A 80 -7.49 -15.16 3.71
N LEU A 81 -7.15 -15.27 5.00
CA LEU A 81 -5.85 -14.86 5.55
C LEU A 81 -4.71 -15.67 4.91
N LYS A 82 -4.87 -16.99 4.76
CA LYS A 82 -3.86 -17.84 4.11
C LYS A 82 -3.62 -17.42 2.66
N LEU A 83 -4.67 -17.10 1.90
CA LEU A 83 -4.55 -16.62 0.53
C LEU A 83 -3.81 -15.27 0.47
N ALA A 84 -4.22 -14.30 1.30
CA ALA A 84 -3.57 -12.99 1.35
C ALA A 84 -2.09 -13.08 1.79
N GLN A 85 -1.76 -13.96 2.74
CA GLN A 85 -0.39 -14.20 3.17
C GLN A 85 0.48 -14.85 2.08
N LYS A 86 -0.11 -15.77 1.29
CA LYS A 86 0.58 -16.38 0.15
C LYS A 86 0.94 -15.32 -0.89
N ASP A 87 -0.04 -14.52 -1.31
CA ASP A 87 0.19 -13.44 -2.29
C ASP A 87 1.17 -12.39 -1.76
N LEU A 88 1.08 -12.03 -0.47
CA LEU A 88 2.03 -11.14 0.17
C LEU A 88 3.44 -11.72 0.17
N SER A 89 3.60 -13.01 0.41
CA SER A 89 4.90 -13.69 0.31
C SER A 89 5.47 -13.57 -1.11
N ASP A 90 4.66 -13.79 -2.13
CA ASP A 90 5.11 -13.71 -3.52
C ASP A 90 5.46 -12.28 -3.95
N VAL A 91 4.66 -11.30 -3.53
CA VAL A 91 4.98 -9.87 -3.70
C VAL A 91 6.29 -9.50 -3.00
N ARG A 92 6.52 -9.96 -1.77
CA ARG A 92 7.77 -9.73 -1.04
C ARG A 92 8.98 -10.34 -1.75
N LYS A 93 8.84 -11.54 -2.33
CA LYS A 93 9.91 -12.16 -3.14
C LYS A 93 10.24 -11.29 -4.36
N GLU A 94 9.22 -10.82 -5.08
CA GLU A 94 9.41 -9.97 -6.27
C GLU A 94 10.02 -8.61 -5.92
N LEU A 95 9.58 -7.97 -4.84
CA LEU A 95 10.19 -6.72 -4.35
C LEU A 95 11.68 -6.92 -4.03
N ARG A 96 12.03 -7.99 -3.31
CA ARG A 96 13.43 -8.34 -2.98
C ARG A 96 14.26 -8.58 -4.24
N LYS A 97 13.74 -9.36 -5.20
CA LYS A 97 14.40 -9.65 -6.48
C LYS A 97 14.71 -8.39 -7.26
N ARG A 98 13.80 -7.40 -7.22
CA ARG A 98 13.95 -6.09 -7.88
C ARG A 98 14.67 -5.05 -7.02
N LYS A 99 15.15 -5.42 -5.83
CA LYS A 99 15.81 -4.53 -4.85
C LYS A 99 14.95 -3.30 -4.51
N ILE A 100 13.64 -3.49 -4.45
CA ILE A 100 12.67 -2.47 -4.06
C ILE A 100 12.46 -2.59 -2.55
N LYS A 101 12.63 -1.48 -1.83
CA LYS A 101 12.29 -1.38 -0.40
C LYS A 101 11.19 -0.35 -0.22
N LEU A 102 10.27 -0.63 0.69
CA LEU A 102 9.12 0.22 1.02
C LEU A 102 9.17 0.52 2.50
N TYR A 103 9.02 1.79 2.88
CA TYR A 103 8.94 2.23 4.27
C TYR A 103 7.94 3.37 4.41
N GLU A 104 7.16 3.34 5.48
CA GLU A 104 6.33 4.47 5.89
C GLU A 104 7.24 5.53 6.50
N ALA A 105 7.14 6.77 6.01
CA ALA A 105 7.97 7.87 6.48
C ALA A 105 7.19 8.79 7.41
N GLU A 106 6.00 9.21 6.99
CA GLU A 106 5.16 10.14 7.73
C GLU A 106 3.69 9.77 7.57
N ARG A 107 2.90 10.05 8.60
CA ARG A 107 1.45 9.88 8.57
C ARG A 107 0.80 11.06 9.26
N ASP A 108 -0.12 11.69 8.56
CA ASP A 108 -1.02 12.71 9.09
C ASP A 108 -2.49 12.21 9.01
N GLU A 109 -3.44 13.04 9.44
CA GLU A 109 -4.86 12.66 9.47
C GLU A 109 -5.42 12.33 8.07
N ALA A 110 -4.96 13.04 7.04
CA ALA A 110 -5.48 12.94 5.69
C ALA A 110 -4.60 12.09 4.76
N PHE A 111 -3.30 11.99 5.01
CA PHE A 111 -2.33 11.38 4.12
C PHE A 111 -1.30 10.50 4.84
N THR A 112 -0.81 9.50 4.13
CA THR A 112 0.36 8.71 4.51
C THR A 112 1.42 8.82 3.41
N LEU A 113 2.65 9.13 3.80
CA LEU A 113 3.82 9.20 2.94
C LEU A 113 4.61 7.89 3.06
N TYR A 114 4.78 7.21 1.93
CA TYR A 114 5.70 6.10 1.79
C TYR A 114 6.92 6.52 0.97
N ILE A 115 8.07 5.97 1.32
CA ILE A 115 9.26 6.07 0.50
C ILE A 115 9.58 4.70 -0.09
N CYS A 116 9.81 4.69 -1.39
CA CYS A 116 10.21 3.54 -2.16
C CYS A 116 11.65 3.73 -2.61
N THR A 117 12.56 2.82 -2.25
CA THR A 117 13.92 2.83 -2.79
C THR A 117 14.05 1.78 -3.89
N ILE A 118 14.47 2.18 -5.09
CA ILE A 118 14.75 1.30 -6.22
C ILE A 118 16.21 1.51 -6.63
N ASN A 119 17.06 0.50 -6.48
CA ASN A 119 18.49 0.57 -6.84
C ASN A 119 19.23 1.81 -6.27
N GLY A 120 18.84 2.28 -5.08
CA GLY A 120 19.44 3.45 -4.42
C GLY A 120 18.78 4.79 -4.74
N TYR A 121 17.79 4.82 -5.64
CA TYR A 121 16.96 6.00 -5.89
C TYR A 121 15.72 5.98 -5.02
N GLU A 122 15.41 7.10 -4.36
CA GLU A 122 14.22 7.26 -3.53
C GLU A 122 13.08 7.92 -4.31
N GLU A 123 11.89 7.33 -4.21
CA GLU A 123 10.65 7.88 -4.72
C GLU A 123 9.66 8.05 -3.56
N LYS A 124 9.04 9.23 -3.48
CA LYS A 124 8.07 9.58 -2.46
C LYS A 124 6.66 9.38 -2.99
N HIS A 125 5.87 8.56 -2.30
CA HIS A 125 4.50 8.24 -2.64
C HIS A 125 3.57 8.73 -1.53
N ARG A 126 2.81 9.79 -1.80
CA ARG A 126 1.83 10.34 -0.85
C ARG A 126 0.44 9.84 -1.20
N TYR A 127 -0.19 9.11 -0.28
CA TYR A 127 -1.51 8.52 -0.45
C TYR A 127 -2.53 9.19 0.46
N PHE A 128 -3.72 9.45 -0.06
CA PHE A 128 -4.87 9.90 0.72
C PHE A 128 -5.42 8.72 1.55
N ASN A 129 -5.54 8.88 2.86
CA ASN A 129 -5.89 7.80 3.79
C ASN A 129 -7.24 7.12 3.45
N PRO A 130 -8.30 7.85 3.06
CA PRO A 130 -9.53 7.23 2.58
C PRO A 130 -9.33 6.32 1.37
N ARG A 131 -8.44 6.67 0.42
CA ARG A 131 -8.13 5.80 -0.72
C ARG A 131 -7.39 4.53 -0.29
N ILE A 132 -6.46 4.63 0.66
CA ILE A 132 -5.80 3.43 1.23
C ILE A 132 -6.87 2.51 1.81
N ARG A 133 -7.81 3.07 2.58
CA ARG A 133 -8.92 2.31 3.16
C ARG A 133 -9.75 1.63 2.07
N GLU A 134 -10.15 2.34 1.02
CA GLU A 134 -10.88 1.76 -0.12
C GLU A 134 -10.12 0.57 -0.76
N GLN A 135 -8.82 0.73 -1.00
CA GLN A 135 -8.00 -0.33 -1.61
C GLN A 135 -7.88 -1.55 -0.69
N VAL A 136 -7.70 -1.33 0.60
CA VAL A 136 -7.62 -2.43 1.58
C VAL A 136 -8.98 -3.12 1.72
N THR A 137 -10.09 -2.37 1.74
CA THR A 137 -11.44 -2.96 1.74
C THR A 137 -11.67 -3.84 0.52
N ALA A 138 -11.31 -3.38 -0.68
CA ALA A 138 -11.44 -4.17 -1.91
C ALA A 138 -10.60 -5.47 -1.85
N LEU A 139 -9.42 -5.45 -1.22
CA LEU A 139 -8.63 -6.65 -0.99
C LEU A 139 -9.32 -7.62 -0.02
N LEU A 140 -9.91 -7.11 1.06
CA LEU A 140 -10.66 -7.94 2.00
C LEU A 140 -11.86 -8.60 1.31
N GLU A 141 -12.66 -7.83 0.58
CA GLU A 141 -13.79 -8.33 -0.21
C GLU A 141 -13.35 -9.41 -1.20
N TYR A 142 -12.26 -9.16 -1.93
CA TYR A 142 -11.69 -10.12 -2.85
C TYR A 142 -11.35 -11.45 -2.16
N TYR A 143 -10.52 -11.44 -1.12
CA TYR A 143 -10.09 -12.67 -0.46
C TYR A 143 -11.25 -13.42 0.21
N LEU A 144 -12.20 -12.70 0.80
CA LEU A 144 -13.41 -13.29 1.37
C LEU A 144 -14.29 -13.93 0.29
N SER A 145 -14.34 -13.37 -0.92
CA SER A 145 -15.16 -13.89 -2.02
C SER A 145 -14.59 -15.17 -2.66
N ILE A 146 -13.27 -15.32 -2.69
CA ILE A 146 -12.60 -16.47 -3.32
C ILE A 146 -12.21 -17.57 -2.32
N ALA A 147 -12.31 -17.30 -1.02
CA ALA A 147 -12.02 -18.27 0.01
C ALA A 147 -13.02 -19.43 -0.06
N THR A 148 -12.51 -20.62 -0.39
CA THR A 148 -13.28 -21.86 -0.33
C THR A 148 -13.06 -22.50 1.04
N ILE A 149 -14.16 -22.88 1.70
CA ILE A 149 -14.20 -23.46 3.06
C ILE A 149 -14.51 -24.95 2.98
#